data_AF-A0A6N1YFC6-F1
#
_entry.id   AF-A0A6N1YFC6-F1
#
_cell.length_a   1.000
_cell.length_b   1.000
_cell.length_c   1.000
_cell.angle_alpha   90.00
_cell.angle_beta   90.00
_cell.angle_gamma   90.00
#
_symmetry.space_group_name_H-M   'P 1'
#
loop_
_entity.id
_entity.type
_entity.pdbx_description
1 polymer ?
#
loop_
_entity_poly.entity_id
_entity_poly.type
_entity_poly.pdbx_seq_one_letter_code
_entity_poly.pdbx_strand_id
1 'polypeptide(L)' 'MILAEKLRVIIADFPFKYGLQLTCSIGVASYRKQDSSDSLIKRADDALYQAKNLGRNKVCQG' A
#
# COMPACT_ATOMS: atom_id res chain seq x y z
N MET A 1 -8.75 2.83 3.28
CA MET A 1 -8.80 2.21 1.94
C MET A 1 -8.91 3.23 0.81
N ILE A 2 -9.94 4.11 0.77
CA ILE A 2 -10.22 5.01 -0.38
C ILE A 2 -9.00 5.86 -0.81
N LEU A 3 -8.34 6.54 0.12
CA LEU A 3 -7.18 7.40 -0.21
C LEU A 3 -6.02 6.60 -0.81
N ALA A 4 -5.70 5.44 -0.22
CA ALA A 4 -4.63 4.58 -0.69
C ALA A 4 -4.95 3.99 -2.09
N GLU A 5 -6.19 3.58 -2.33
CA GLU A 5 -6.61 3.11 -3.66
C GLU A 5 -6.55 4.22 -4.71
N LYS A 6 -6.96 5.44 -4.35
CA LYS A 6 -6.80 6.60 -5.24
C LYS A 6 -5.34 6.81 -5.62
N LEU A 7 -4.42 6.75 -4.65
CA LEU A 7 -2.99 6.88 -4.92
C LEU A 7 -2.45 5.74 -5.79
N ARG A 8 -2.89 4.49 -5.53
CA ARG A 8 -2.50 3.32 -6.33
C ARG A 8 -2.89 3.49 -7.81
N VAL A 9 -4.11 3.93 -8.07
CA VAL A 9 -4.61 4.19 -9.44
C VAL A 9 -3.83 5.32 -10.09
N ILE A 10 -3.63 6.45 -9.39
CA ILE A 10 -2.84 7.58 -9.92
C ILE A 10 -1.43 7.14 -10.31
N ILE A 11 -0.76 6.30 -9.51
CA ILE A 11 0.57 5.79 -9.82
C ILE A 11 0.53 4.84 -11.01
N ALA A 12 -0.43 3.92 -11.06
CA ALA A 12 -0.55 2.94 -12.14
C ALA A 12 -0.84 3.59 -13.51
N ASP A 13 -1.62 4.68 -13.52
CA ASP A 13 -2.00 5.41 -14.72
C ASP A 13 -0.98 6.52 -15.08
N PHE A 14 0.03 6.75 -14.25
CA PHE A 14 1.01 7.80 -14.49
C PHE A 14 1.93 7.43 -15.67
N PRO A 15 2.04 8.29 -16.69
CA PRO A 15 2.91 8.03 -17.84
C PRO A 15 4.37 8.32 -17.48
N PHE A 16 5.05 7.36 -16.87
CA PHE A 16 6.47 7.50 -16.57
C PHE A 16 7.29 7.63 -17.87
N LYS A 17 8.40 8.38 -17.77
CA LYS A 17 9.31 8.60 -18.91
C LYS A 17 9.79 7.27 -19.49
N TYR A 18 10.13 7.31 -20.78
CA TYR A 18 10.67 6.16 -21.52
C TYR A 18 9.72 4.95 -21.65
N GLY A 19 8.41 5.16 -21.50
CA GLY A 19 7.41 4.09 -21.64
C GLY A 19 7.41 3.09 -20.49
N LEU A 20 7.99 3.43 -19.35
CA LEU A 20 7.97 2.58 -18.17
C LEU A 20 6.54 2.50 -17.60
N GLN A 21 6.09 1.28 -17.30
CA GLN A 21 4.89 1.07 -16.49
C GLN A 21 5.30 0.68 -15.07
N LEU A 22 5.01 1.57 -14.13
CA LEU A 22 5.25 1.33 -12.71
C LEU A 22 3.91 1.22 -11.98
N THR A 23 3.89 0.37 -10.98
CA THR A 23 2.75 0.22 -10.07
C THR A 23 3.26 0.18 -8.64
N CYS A 24 2.39 0.43 -7.67
CA CYS A 24 2.72 0.30 -6.25
C CYS A 24 1.76 -0.68 -5.57
N SER A 25 2.26 -1.36 -4.55
CA SER A 25 1.42 -2.04 -3.55
C SER A 25 1.47 -1.21 -2.28
N ILE A 26 0.35 -1.10 -1.55
CA ILE A 26 0.25 -0.25 -0.36
C ILE A 26 -0.35 -1.06 0.79
N GLY A 27 0.31 -1.03 1.94
CA GLY A 27 -0.23 -1.54 3.20
C GLY A 27 -0.77 -0.39 4.05
N VAL A 28 -1.97 -0.54 4.59
CA VAL A 28 -2.62 0.48 5.42
C VAL A 28 -2.91 -0.09 6.80
N ALA A 29 -2.54 0.64 7.84
CA ALA A 29 -2.95 0.34 9.21
C ALA A 29 -3.56 1.59 9.84
N SER A 30 -4.64 1.40 10.61
CA SER A 30 -5.22 2.46 11.44
C SER A 30 -4.70 2.33 12.87
N TYR A 31 -4.35 3.43 13.52
CA TYR A 31 -3.93 3.44 14.91
C TYR A 31 -5.00 2.84 15.83
N ARG A 32 -4.56 2.03 16.79
CA ARG A 32 -5.35 1.41 17.85
C ARG A 32 -4.79 1.88 19.19
N LYS A 33 -5.64 1.96 20.22
CA LYS A 33 -5.26 2.45 21.56
C LYS A 33 -4.05 1.73 22.20
N GLN A 34 -3.76 0.51 21.76
CA GLN A 34 -2.66 -0.32 22.26
C GLN A 34 -1.44 -0.34 21.34
N ASP A 35 -1.45 0.40 20.23
CA ASP A 35 -0.31 0.44 19.33
C ASP A 35 0.82 1.29 19.92
N SER A 36 2.02 0.73 19.92
CA SER A 36 3.26 1.50 19.81
C SER A 36 3.50 1.95 18.36
N SER A 37 4.43 2.89 18.15
CA SER A 37 4.92 3.26 16.82
C SER A 37 5.32 2.03 16.00
N ASP A 38 6.07 1.12 16.61
CA ASP A 38 6.63 -0.05 15.94
C ASP A 38 5.53 -1.04 15.56
N SER A 39 4.54 -1.23 16.44
CA SER A 39 3.40 -2.12 16.14
C SER A 39 2.51 -1.56 15.04
N LEU A 40 2.29 -0.24 14.98
CA LEU A 40 1.53 0.40 13.91
C LEU A 40 2.24 0.26 12.57
N ILE A 41 3.55 0.55 12.53
CA ILE A 41 4.38 0.41 11.33
C ILE A 41 4.43 -1.06 10.90
N LYS A 42 4.61 -1.99 11.84
CA LYS A 42 4.64 -3.42 11.54
C LYS A 42 3.33 -3.88 10.90
N ARG A 43 2.17 -3.47 11.40
CA ARG A 43 0.88 -3.85 10.79
C ARG A 43 0.71 -3.27 9.38
N ALA A 44 1.21 -2.05 9.15
CA ALA A 44 1.20 -1.46 7.81
C ALA A 44 2.15 -2.23 6.86
N ASP A 45 3.32 -2.65 7.32
CA ASP A 45 4.29 -3.44 6.54
C ASP A 45 3.78 -4.87 6.27
N ASP A 46 3.20 -5.53 7.27
CA ASP A 46 2.59 -6.86 7.11
C ASP A 46 1.46 -6.79 6.06
N ALA A 47 0.64 -5.74 6.08
CA ALA A 47 -0.37 -5.49 5.05
C ALA A 47 0.25 -5.21 3.67
N LEU A 48 1.37 -4.49 3.60
CA LEU A 48 2.09 -4.27 2.34
C LEU A 48 2.61 -5.59 1.75
N TYR A 49 3.17 -6.46 2.59
CA TYR A 49 3.60 -7.79 2.20
C TYR A 49 2.44 -8.65 1.71
N GLN A 50 1.28 -8.59 2.37
CA GLN A 50 0.06 -9.25 1.88
C GLN A 50 -0.32 -8.77 0.47
N ALA A 51 -0.33 -7.45 0.22
CA ALA A 51 -0.64 -6.90 -1.09
C ALA A 51 0.34 -7.40 -2.18
N LYS A 52 1.64 -7.53 -1.84
CA LYS A 52 2.64 -8.08 -2.76
C LYS A 52 2.42 -9.57 -3.04
N ASN A 53 2.07 -10.35 -2.02
CA ASN A 53 1.84 -11.79 -2.13
C ASN A 53 0.55 -12.12 -2.89
N LEU A 54 -0.47 -11.25 -2.82
CA LEU A 54 -1.74 -11.39 -3.54
C LEU A 54 -1.69 -10.90 -5.00
N GLY A 55 -0.50 -10.74 -5.58
CA GLY A 55 -0.32 -10.39 -6.98
C GLY A 55 0.11 -8.94 -7.26
N ARG A 56 0.54 -8.19 -6.23
CA ARG A 56 1.01 -6.79 -6.33
C ARG A 56 -0.08 -5.86 -6.89
N ASN A 57 0.28 -4.59 -7.12
CA ASN A 57 -0.62 -3.52 -7.59
C ASN A 57 -1.98 -3.53 -6.86
N LYS A 58 -1.94 -3.60 -5.53
CA LYS A 58 -3.10 -3.73 -4.64
C LYS A 58 -2.90 -2.95 -3.35
N VAL A 59 -4.01 -2.65 -2.68
CA VAL A 59 -4.01 -2.16 -1.29
C VAL A 59 -4.53 -3.26 -0.38
N CYS A 60 -3.84 -3.50 0.73
CA CYS A 60 -4.30 -4.36 1.82
C CYS A 60 -4.30 -3.60 3.15
N GLN A 61 -5.09 -4.09 4.11
CA GLN A 61 -5.26 -3.44 5.41
C GLN A 61 -4.94 -4.41 6.55
N GLY A 62 -4.29 -3.89 7.61
CA GLY A 62 -3.95 -4.60 8.85
C GLY A 62 -4.42 -3.90 10.13
#